data_AF-A0A925U984-F1
#
_entry.id   AF-A0A925U984-F1
#
_cell.length_a   1.000
_cell.length_b   1.000
_cell.length_c   1.000
_cell.angle_alpha   90.00
_cell.angle_beta   90.00
_cell.angle_gamma   90.00
#
_symmetry.space_group_name_H-M   'P 1'
#
loop_
_entity.id
_entity.type
_entity.pdbx_description
1 polymer ?
#
loop_
_entity_poly.entity_id
_entity_poly.type
_entity_poly.pdbx_seq_one_letter_code
_entity_poly.pdbx_strand_id
1 'polypeptide(L)'
;MQDKDFIVNVGPQSTFNRSGNYQTLPDDLDEMFEKFQLNSVKKIAVFFHGGLVNETSGLHSARNMAPYLKEAGYTPVCFVWETGLIETIGTNISKISQTRLFHKLLKLILKKVSDKIGFESEVGRGNGSAPITDTEIEHELSTPNPFAEFKRERSNPSDRGATNLTDLANRRVVLQSELQTEIRISIESDFEFRQSIEQTKLNLGGVEAGGRGFIDLTSFIIHTASIAYRIISRFIEKRDHDLYPTVVEEILREFYIAEVGAWVWKSMKDKSDEMWTSNGGRIGLNQYVGRYFLDKLAAYKQRNPETEISLIGHSAGAIAICNLIKHTSFLPFKFTYEHIILLAPACRTDVFENEILNRPNMFKSIRVFTMSDKFECKDLLVPYFYTHSLLYLISGVLEEEGDAYDAYILGMERHCNFCLPYNIPTLSNLHEYLFEEEKNRISFSVTLDSVPKGMHSTAQKHGDFDENLPTLRSLQFLLNPLEN
;
A
#
# COMPACT_ATOMS: atom_id res chain seq x y z
N MET A 1 15.37 -28.46 4.65
CA MET A 1 14.43 -28.33 3.52
C MET A 1 15.21 -27.61 2.44
N GLN A 2 15.24 -28.11 1.20
CA GLN A 2 15.88 -27.36 0.12
C GLN A 2 14.87 -26.32 -0.38
N ASP A 3 15.34 -25.16 -0.89
CA ASP A 3 14.43 -24.11 -1.36
C ASP A 3 13.41 -24.64 -2.39
N LYS A 4 13.85 -25.51 -3.30
CA LYS A 4 12.96 -26.14 -4.30
C LYS A 4 11.80 -26.96 -3.73
N ASP A 5 11.89 -27.39 -2.47
CA ASP A 5 10.83 -28.17 -1.83
C ASP A 5 9.64 -27.30 -1.38
N PHE A 6 9.82 -25.98 -1.27
CA PHE A 6 8.79 -25.09 -0.73
C PHE A 6 8.73 -23.70 -1.38
N ILE A 7 9.70 -23.27 -2.17
CA ILE A 7 9.71 -21.95 -2.81
C ILE A 7 9.30 -22.07 -4.27
N VAL A 8 8.29 -21.29 -4.65
CA VAL A 8 7.77 -21.15 -6.02
C VAL A 8 8.07 -19.75 -6.52
N ASN A 9 9.07 -19.61 -7.40
CA ASN A 9 9.40 -18.32 -8.00
C ASN A 9 8.55 -18.06 -9.24
N VAL A 10 7.99 -16.85 -9.34
CA VAL A 10 7.18 -16.35 -10.43
C VAL A 10 8.00 -15.34 -11.24
N GLY A 11 8.48 -15.81 -12.38
CA GLY A 11 9.33 -15.07 -13.29
C GLY A 11 8.66 -13.91 -14.02
N PRO A 12 9.33 -13.38 -15.07
CA PRO A 12 8.79 -12.31 -15.90
C PRO A 12 7.47 -12.73 -16.56
N GLN A 13 6.55 -11.77 -16.70
CA GLN A 13 5.23 -12.00 -17.29
C GLN A 13 4.48 -13.17 -16.63
N SER A 14 4.70 -13.37 -15.33
CA SER A 14 4.04 -14.42 -14.54
C SER A 14 4.41 -15.87 -14.94
N THR A 15 5.49 -16.06 -15.69
CA THR A 15 5.91 -17.36 -16.24
C THR A 15 7.02 -18.06 -15.44
N PHE A 16 7.38 -19.29 -15.81
CA PHE A 16 8.55 -20.00 -15.23
C PHE A 16 9.89 -19.53 -15.81
N ASN A 17 9.91 -18.51 -16.68
CA ASN A 17 11.15 -17.93 -17.18
C ASN A 17 11.98 -17.34 -16.04
N ARG A 18 13.31 -17.43 -16.14
CA ARG A 18 14.22 -16.96 -15.10
C ARG A 18 14.13 -15.43 -14.95
N SER A 19 13.87 -14.94 -13.73
CA SER A 19 13.98 -13.51 -13.34
C SER A 19 15.30 -13.17 -12.66
N GLY A 20 15.89 -14.11 -11.91
CA GLY A 20 17.08 -13.89 -11.09
C GLY A 20 17.95 -15.14 -10.94
N ASN A 21 18.56 -15.31 -9.77
CA ASN A 21 19.44 -16.43 -9.46
C ASN A 21 18.66 -17.73 -9.18
N TYR A 22 17.48 -17.61 -8.57
CA TYR A 22 16.61 -18.72 -8.25
C TYR A 22 15.49 -18.83 -9.30
N GLN A 23 15.21 -20.06 -9.74
CA GLN A 23 14.18 -20.33 -10.74
C GLN A 23 13.44 -21.60 -10.33
N THR A 24 12.12 -21.56 -10.43
CA THR A 24 11.27 -22.75 -10.37
C THR A 24 10.99 -23.20 -11.80
N LEU A 25 11.06 -24.50 -12.04
CA LEU A 25 10.68 -25.15 -13.28
C LEU A 25 9.32 -25.87 -13.10
N PRO A 26 8.59 -26.17 -14.18
CA PRO A 26 7.38 -26.99 -14.09
C PRO A 26 7.62 -28.33 -13.39
N ASP A 27 8.74 -28.99 -13.67
CA ASP A 27 9.12 -30.27 -13.06
C ASP A 27 9.33 -30.16 -11.54
N ASP A 28 9.76 -29.00 -11.02
CA ASP A 28 9.89 -28.79 -9.58
C ASP A 28 8.52 -28.82 -8.88
N LEU A 29 7.48 -28.27 -9.52
CA LEU A 29 6.11 -28.36 -9.01
C LEU A 29 5.55 -29.78 -9.14
N ASP A 30 5.93 -30.50 -10.19
CA ASP A 30 5.57 -31.92 -10.34
C ASP A 30 6.16 -32.75 -9.20
N GLU A 31 7.48 -32.62 -8.96
CA GLU A 31 8.17 -33.26 -7.84
C GLU A 31 7.55 -32.88 -6.48
N MET A 32 7.18 -31.61 -6.30
CA MET A 32 6.54 -31.12 -5.06
C MET A 32 5.22 -31.84 -4.78
N PHE A 33 4.32 -31.93 -5.76
CA PHE A 33 3.03 -32.60 -5.59
C PHE A 33 3.15 -34.12 -5.54
N GLU A 34 4.14 -34.73 -6.19
CA GLU A 34 4.47 -36.14 -5.99
C GLU A 34 4.89 -36.42 -4.55
N LYS A 35 5.76 -35.58 -3.97
CA LYS A 35 6.12 -35.67 -2.55
C LYS A 35 4.90 -35.47 -1.64
N PHE A 36 3.97 -34.58 -1.99
CA PHE A 36 2.73 -34.42 -1.21
C PHE A 36 1.92 -35.71 -1.20
N GLN A 37 1.79 -36.35 -2.36
CA GLN A 37 1.07 -37.61 -2.49
C GLN A 37 1.76 -38.76 -1.74
N LEU A 38 3.08 -38.88 -1.87
CA LEU A 38 3.87 -39.92 -1.18
C LEU A 38 3.80 -39.79 0.34
N ASN A 39 3.85 -38.56 0.86
CA ASN A 39 3.81 -38.29 2.29
C ASN A 39 2.39 -38.10 2.83
N SER A 40 1.35 -38.29 2.00
CA SER A 40 -0.06 -38.12 2.37
C SER A 40 -0.34 -36.77 3.06
N VAL A 41 0.26 -35.68 2.56
CA VAL A 41 0.18 -34.34 3.17
C VAL A 41 -1.28 -33.93 3.37
N LYS A 42 -1.63 -33.59 4.61
CA LYS A 42 -2.99 -33.18 4.99
C LYS A 42 -3.15 -31.68 5.22
N LYS A 43 -2.06 -30.94 5.40
CA LYS A 43 -2.08 -29.51 5.72
C LYS A 43 -1.07 -28.79 4.83
N ILE A 44 -1.52 -27.82 4.04
CA ILE A 44 -0.68 -27.02 3.14
C ILE A 44 -0.88 -25.54 3.47
N ALA A 45 0.20 -24.81 3.67
CA ALA A 45 0.16 -23.37 3.90
C ALA A 45 0.82 -22.65 2.73
N VAL A 46 0.05 -21.88 1.97
CA VAL A 46 0.54 -21.09 0.85
C VAL A 46 0.83 -19.68 1.34
N PHE A 47 2.10 -19.29 1.33
CA PHE A 47 2.54 -17.95 1.71
C PHE A 47 2.88 -17.12 0.48
N PHE A 48 2.42 -15.88 0.47
CA PHE A 48 2.68 -14.87 -0.53
C PHE A 48 3.38 -13.69 0.13
N HIS A 49 4.64 -13.41 -0.25
CA HIS A 49 5.34 -12.24 0.28
C HIS A 49 4.80 -10.92 -0.32
N GLY A 50 5.32 -9.80 0.18
CA GLY A 50 4.89 -8.45 -0.18
C GLY A 50 5.00 -8.04 -1.65
N GLY A 51 5.71 -8.79 -2.50
CA GLY A 51 5.77 -8.58 -3.95
C GLY A 51 6.53 -7.36 -4.44
N LEU A 52 6.78 -6.40 -3.55
CA LEU A 52 7.37 -5.10 -3.83
C LEU A 52 8.88 -5.03 -3.58
N VAL A 53 9.49 -6.15 -3.22
CA VAL A 53 10.92 -6.26 -2.89
C VAL A 53 11.67 -7.00 -3.99
N ASN A 54 13.00 -6.94 -3.93
CA ASN A 54 13.89 -7.72 -4.81
C ASN A 54 13.92 -9.23 -4.49
N GLU A 55 14.54 -10.05 -5.36
CA GLU A 55 14.68 -11.51 -5.22
C GLU A 55 15.20 -11.93 -3.85
N THR A 56 16.26 -11.28 -3.39
CA THR A 56 16.97 -11.68 -2.16
C THR A 56 16.07 -11.50 -0.95
N SER A 57 15.37 -10.36 -0.88
CA SER A 57 14.40 -10.08 0.17
C SER A 57 13.19 -11.02 0.10
N GLY A 58 12.65 -11.29 -1.09
CA GLY A 58 11.52 -12.22 -1.25
C GLY A 58 11.88 -13.66 -0.83
N LEU A 59 13.08 -14.14 -1.19
CA LEU A 59 13.62 -15.42 -0.72
C LEU A 59 13.87 -15.41 0.80
N HIS A 60 14.30 -14.29 1.37
CA HIS A 60 14.47 -14.14 2.81
C HIS A 60 13.13 -14.31 3.55
N SER A 61 12.09 -13.57 3.15
CA SER A 61 10.74 -13.71 3.72
C SER A 61 10.22 -15.14 3.62
N ALA A 62 10.38 -15.81 2.46
CA ALA A 62 9.99 -17.21 2.28
C ALA A 62 10.72 -18.15 3.25
N ARG A 63 12.05 -18.00 3.39
CA ARG A 63 12.86 -18.82 4.29
C ARG A 63 12.60 -18.51 5.77
N ASN A 64 12.19 -17.28 6.10
CA ASN A 64 11.82 -16.90 7.45
C ASN A 64 10.44 -17.47 7.84
N MET A 65 9.46 -17.42 6.94
CA MET A 65 8.08 -17.89 7.21
C MET A 65 7.97 -19.42 7.25
N ALA A 66 8.67 -20.15 6.37
CA ALA A 66 8.51 -21.59 6.21
C ALA A 66 8.71 -22.43 7.51
N PRO A 67 9.72 -22.14 8.37
CA PRO A 67 9.87 -22.80 9.66
C PRO A 67 8.64 -22.67 10.56
N TYR A 68 8.04 -21.48 10.66
CA TYR A 68 6.87 -21.26 11.51
C TYR A 68 5.65 -22.02 11.03
N LEU A 69 5.42 -22.07 9.70
CA LEU A 69 4.35 -22.87 9.10
C LEU A 69 4.54 -24.37 9.39
N LYS A 70 5.78 -24.85 9.30
CA LYS A 70 6.11 -26.25 9.58
C LYS A 70 5.94 -26.60 11.05
N GLU A 71 6.37 -25.73 11.96
CA GLU A 71 6.14 -25.87 13.40
C GLU A 71 4.64 -25.90 13.74
N ALA A 72 3.79 -25.20 12.99
CA ALA A 72 2.33 -25.29 13.11
C ALA A 72 1.72 -26.54 12.44
N GLY A 73 2.54 -27.46 11.92
CA GLY A 73 2.10 -28.70 11.29
C GLY A 73 1.67 -28.59 9.83
N TYR A 74 1.96 -27.48 9.15
CA TYR A 74 1.66 -27.27 7.73
C TYR A 74 2.89 -27.50 6.85
N THR A 75 2.67 -28.08 5.66
CA THR A 75 3.68 -28.09 4.60
C THR A 75 3.68 -26.73 3.90
N PRO A 76 4.79 -25.97 3.94
CA PRO A 76 4.85 -24.63 3.36
C PRO A 76 4.98 -24.66 1.84
N VAL A 77 4.32 -23.72 1.18
CA VAL A 77 4.54 -23.34 -0.23
C VAL A 77 4.62 -21.82 -0.30
N CYS A 78 5.81 -21.27 -0.44
CA CYS A 78 6.10 -19.84 -0.43
C CYS A 78 6.29 -19.33 -1.86
N PHE A 79 5.37 -18.50 -2.32
CA PHE A 79 5.46 -17.82 -3.60
C PHE A 79 6.38 -16.61 -3.50
N VAL A 80 7.31 -16.51 -4.44
CA VAL A 80 8.18 -15.37 -4.63
C VAL A 80 7.90 -14.74 -5.98
N TRP A 81 7.47 -13.48 -6.01
CA TRP A 81 7.48 -12.68 -7.23
C TRP A 81 8.16 -11.34 -6.97
N GLU A 82 9.02 -10.96 -7.89
CA GLU A 82 9.85 -9.78 -7.74
C GLU A 82 9.29 -8.63 -8.56
N THR A 83 9.30 -7.44 -7.96
CA THR A 83 9.12 -6.18 -8.70
C THR A 83 10.15 -5.12 -8.32
N GLY A 84 10.82 -5.23 -7.16
CA GLY A 84 11.79 -4.22 -6.69
C GLY A 84 11.19 -2.82 -6.56
N LEU A 85 9.87 -2.74 -6.35
CA LEU A 85 9.14 -1.48 -6.36
C LEU A 85 9.57 -0.57 -5.21
N ILE A 86 9.72 -1.07 -3.98
CA ILE A 86 10.08 -0.24 -2.82
C ILE A 86 11.44 0.41 -3.01
N GLU A 87 12.44 -0.35 -3.50
CA GLU A 87 13.77 0.16 -3.77
C GLU A 87 13.75 1.19 -4.91
N THR A 88 12.93 0.94 -5.94
CA THR A 88 12.73 1.86 -7.08
C THR A 88 12.07 3.15 -6.63
N ILE A 89 10.99 3.06 -5.85
CA ILE A 89 10.27 4.18 -5.24
C ILE A 89 11.24 5.01 -4.41
N GLY A 90 11.93 4.40 -3.44
CA GLY A 90 12.85 5.13 -2.56
C GLY A 90 13.98 5.83 -3.33
N THR A 91 14.54 5.17 -4.35
CA THR A 91 15.57 5.75 -5.20
C THR A 91 15.05 6.93 -6.03
N ASN A 92 13.89 6.79 -6.67
CA ASN A 92 13.33 7.83 -7.54
C ASN A 92 12.83 9.02 -6.71
N ILE A 93 12.15 8.77 -5.61
CA ILE A 93 11.73 9.78 -4.65
C ILE A 93 12.94 10.56 -4.13
N SER A 94 14.02 9.88 -3.72
CA SER A 94 15.23 10.56 -3.26
C SER A 94 15.84 11.46 -4.35
N LYS A 95 15.87 11.01 -5.62
CA LYS A 95 16.33 11.85 -6.73
C LYS A 95 15.43 13.07 -6.94
N ILE A 96 14.11 12.91 -6.92
CA ILE A 96 13.14 14.00 -7.05
C ILE A 96 13.35 15.03 -5.93
N SER A 97 13.50 14.53 -4.69
CA SER A 97 13.71 15.36 -3.50
C SER A 97 14.92 16.28 -3.63
N GLN A 98 15.97 15.85 -4.33
CA GLN A 98 17.20 16.63 -4.49
C GLN A 98 17.11 17.70 -5.58
N THR A 99 16.04 17.72 -6.38
CA THR A 99 15.91 18.70 -7.48
C THR A 99 15.59 20.08 -6.95
N ARG A 100 16.17 21.11 -7.58
CA ARG A 100 15.91 22.51 -7.23
C ARG A 100 14.44 22.89 -7.45
N LEU A 101 13.85 22.38 -8.54
CA LEU A 101 12.46 22.64 -8.89
C LEU A 101 11.52 22.13 -7.80
N PHE A 102 11.70 20.88 -7.36
CA PHE A 102 10.88 20.30 -6.31
C PHE A 102 10.96 21.11 -5.01
N HIS A 103 12.16 21.46 -4.55
CA HIS A 103 12.32 22.26 -3.32
C HIS A 103 11.60 23.61 -3.40
N LYS A 104 11.73 24.35 -4.51
CA LYS A 104 11.05 25.64 -4.68
C LYS A 104 9.53 25.49 -4.72
N LEU A 105 9.04 24.46 -5.42
CA LEU A 105 7.62 24.13 -5.49
C LEU A 105 7.06 23.75 -4.12
N LEU A 106 7.75 22.85 -3.40
CA LEU A 106 7.39 22.41 -2.06
C LEU A 106 7.28 23.60 -1.09
N LYS A 107 8.30 24.47 -1.04
CA LYS A 107 8.27 25.68 -0.20
C LYS A 107 7.11 26.61 -0.55
N LEU A 108 6.88 26.85 -1.84
CA LEU A 108 5.77 27.70 -2.30
C LEU A 108 4.41 27.14 -1.85
N ILE A 109 4.18 25.84 -2.09
CA ILE A 109 2.91 25.19 -1.74
C ILE A 109 2.71 25.16 -0.22
N LEU A 110 3.73 24.79 0.57
CA LEU A 110 3.65 24.81 2.03
C LEU A 110 3.21 26.19 2.56
N LYS A 111 3.84 27.25 2.06
CA LYS A 111 3.51 28.64 2.43
C LYS A 111 2.08 29.00 2.05
N LYS A 112 1.68 28.79 0.79
CA LYS A 112 0.34 29.15 0.30
C LYS A 112 -0.77 28.36 0.98
N VAL A 113 -0.58 27.07 1.17
CA VAL A 113 -1.58 26.20 1.81
C VAL A 113 -1.69 26.50 3.29
N SER A 114 -0.57 26.63 4.00
CA SER A 114 -0.59 26.93 5.44
C SER A 114 -1.23 28.29 5.75
N ASP A 115 -0.98 29.30 4.92
CA ASP A 115 -1.62 30.63 5.02
C ASP A 115 -3.14 30.56 4.90
N LYS A 116 -3.68 29.66 4.06
CA LYS A 116 -5.14 29.51 3.88
C LYS A 116 -5.76 28.68 4.99
N ILE A 117 -5.15 27.53 5.32
CA ILE A 117 -5.73 26.55 6.25
C ILE A 117 -5.61 27.02 7.71
N GLY A 118 -4.52 27.69 8.05
CA GLY A 118 -4.18 28.09 9.41
C GLY A 118 -3.64 26.91 10.23
N PHE A 119 -2.32 26.84 10.38
CA PHE A 119 -1.65 25.93 11.31
C PHE A 119 -1.07 26.72 12.48
N GLU A 120 -1.03 26.10 13.66
CA GLU A 120 -0.36 26.63 14.85
C GLU A 120 0.87 25.76 15.14
N SER A 121 1.98 26.37 15.56
CA SER A 121 3.18 25.67 15.99
C SER A 121 3.23 25.60 17.51
N GLU A 122 3.42 24.40 18.09
CA GLU A 122 3.56 24.23 19.55
C GLU A 122 4.80 24.95 20.12
N VAL A 123 5.80 25.25 19.29
CA VAL A 123 7.09 25.85 19.71
C VAL A 123 6.96 27.37 19.95
N GLY A 124 5.85 27.99 19.53
CA GLY A 124 5.58 29.41 19.71
C GLY A 124 4.32 29.66 20.54
N ARG A 125 4.45 29.83 21.86
CA ARG A 125 3.40 30.46 22.69
C ARG A 125 3.31 31.95 22.35
N GLY A 126 2.72 32.29 21.21
CA GLY A 126 2.54 33.65 20.74
C GLY A 126 1.18 33.81 20.05
N ASN A 127 0.43 34.84 20.42
CA ASN A 127 -0.89 35.17 19.87
C ASN A 127 -0.90 35.20 18.34
N GLY A 128 -1.62 34.26 17.73
CA GLY A 128 -2.21 34.41 16.39
C GLY A 128 -1.50 33.68 15.25
N SER A 129 -2.34 33.15 14.36
CA SER A 129 -2.09 32.52 13.07
C SER A 129 -1.20 33.33 12.12
N ALA A 130 0.11 33.40 12.41
CA ALA A 130 1.09 33.92 11.47
C ALA A 130 1.40 32.87 10.38
N PRO A 131 1.54 33.29 9.11
CA PRO A 131 2.13 32.49 8.05
C PRO A 131 3.39 31.75 8.49
N ILE A 132 3.54 30.49 8.08
CA ILE A 132 4.80 29.75 8.30
C ILE A 132 5.89 30.50 7.52
N THR A 133 6.95 30.90 8.22
CA THR A 133 8.05 31.67 7.65
C THR A 133 9.00 30.80 6.83
N ASP A 134 9.75 31.40 5.92
CA ASP A 134 10.72 30.66 5.09
C ASP A 134 11.80 29.99 5.97
N THR A 135 12.18 30.62 7.09
CA THR A 135 13.14 30.06 8.07
C THR A 135 12.58 28.85 8.81
N GLU A 136 11.30 28.89 9.20
CA GLU A 136 10.65 27.72 9.82
C GLU A 136 10.52 26.57 8.83
N ILE A 137 10.15 26.85 7.57
CA ILE A 137 10.11 25.81 6.53
C ILE A 137 11.49 25.18 6.34
N GLU A 138 12.56 25.98 6.26
CA GLU A 138 13.92 25.46 6.14
C GLU A 138 14.36 24.63 7.34
N HIS A 139 13.98 25.04 8.55
CA HIS A 139 14.22 24.26 9.75
C HIS A 139 13.49 22.92 9.69
N GLU A 140 12.18 22.91 9.44
CA GLU A 140 11.38 21.69 9.41
C GLU A 140 11.87 20.69 8.37
N LEU A 141 12.20 21.17 7.15
CA LEU A 141 12.74 20.33 6.08
C LEU A 141 14.14 19.76 6.38
N SER A 142 14.85 20.27 7.40
CA SER A 142 16.11 19.71 7.88
C SER A 142 15.93 18.59 8.90
N THR A 143 14.71 18.35 9.37
CA THR A 143 14.39 17.30 10.35
C THR A 143 13.97 15.98 9.68
N PRO A 144 14.20 14.82 10.30
CA PRO A 144 13.80 13.53 9.73
C PRO A 144 12.29 13.38 9.50
N ASN A 145 11.47 14.15 10.21
CA ASN A 145 10.01 14.14 10.10
C ASN A 145 9.47 15.58 10.04
N PRO A 146 9.57 16.25 8.88
CA PRO A 146 9.18 17.65 8.74
C PRO A 146 7.71 17.88 9.10
N PHE A 147 7.44 18.94 9.86
CA PHE A 147 6.11 19.38 10.26
C PHE A 147 5.33 18.38 11.14
N ALA A 148 5.99 17.40 11.78
CA ALA A 148 5.32 16.39 12.62
C ALA A 148 4.54 16.99 13.81
N GLU A 149 5.02 18.12 14.34
CA GLU A 149 4.39 18.84 15.45
C GLU A 149 3.47 19.98 14.97
N PHE A 150 3.33 20.19 13.65
CA PHE A 150 2.37 21.14 13.09
C PHE A 150 0.99 20.48 13.06
N LYS A 151 0.44 20.29 14.25
CA LYS A 151 -0.90 19.79 14.42
C LYS A 151 -1.86 20.96 14.47
N ARG A 152 -2.94 20.83 13.73
CA ARG A 152 -4.14 21.58 14.04
C ARG A 152 -4.77 20.91 15.25
N GLU A 153 -4.91 21.63 16.37
CA GLU A 153 -5.77 21.14 17.46
C GLU A 153 -7.12 20.75 16.83
N ARG A 154 -7.55 19.50 17.02
CA ARG A 154 -8.85 19.00 16.57
C ARG A 154 -9.91 19.78 17.33
N SER A 155 -10.25 20.92 16.77
CA SER A 155 -10.89 22.02 17.47
C SER A 155 -12.37 21.80 17.73
N ASN A 156 -12.80 22.29 18.89
CA ASN A 156 -14.21 22.58 19.16
C ASN A 156 -14.75 23.56 18.10
N PRO A 157 -16.07 23.62 17.85
CA PRO A 157 -16.68 24.50 16.84
C PRO A 157 -16.37 26.00 17.02
N SER A 158 -15.83 26.41 18.17
CA SER A 158 -15.46 27.77 18.52
C SER A 158 -14.06 28.21 18.07
N ASP A 159 -13.19 27.31 17.61
CA ASP A 159 -11.81 27.69 17.28
C ASP A 159 -11.71 28.23 15.84
N ARG A 160 -10.96 29.33 15.68
CA ARG A 160 -10.90 30.11 14.43
C ARG A 160 -10.43 29.32 13.20
N GLY A 161 -9.66 28.24 13.38
CA GLY A 161 -9.29 27.33 12.28
C GLY A 161 -10.49 26.59 11.67
N ALA A 162 -11.47 26.19 12.49
CA ALA A 162 -12.72 25.57 12.02
C ALA A 162 -13.55 26.56 11.18
N THR A 163 -13.51 27.84 11.55
CA THR A 163 -14.11 28.93 10.76
C THR A 163 -13.42 29.08 9.40
N ASN A 164 -12.07 29.05 9.36
CA ASN A 164 -11.32 29.18 8.10
C ASN A 164 -11.62 28.06 7.08
N LEU A 165 -11.67 26.78 7.46
CA LEU A 165 -12.01 25.72 6.50
C LEU A 165 -13.46 25.79 6.04
N THR A 166 -14.38 26.20 6.91
CA THR A 166 -15.80 26.38 6.54
C THR A 166 -15.92 27.52 5.52
N ASP A 167 -15.21 28.62 5.73
CA ASP A 167 -15.17 29.74 4.78
C ASP A 167 -14.52 29.36 3.46
N LEU A 168 -13.42 28.59 3.49
CA LEU A 168 -12.78 28.04 2.29
C LEU A 168 -13.72 27.07 1.55
N ALA A 169 -14.47 26.23 2.27
CA ALA A 169 -15.47 25.34 1.70
C ALA A 169 -16.57 26.12 0.96
N ASN A 170 -17.05 27.21 1.56
CA ASN A 170 -18.05 28.09 0.96
C ASN A 170 -17.52 28.86 -0.26
N ARG A 171 -16.21 29.04 -0.37
CA ARG A 171 -15.54 29.77 -1.46
C ARG A 171 -14.86 28.88 -2.50
N ARG A 172 -15.09 27.56 -2.49
CA ARG A 172 -14.43 26.59 -3.41
C ARG A 172 -14.44 27.02 -4.87
N VAL A 173 -15.54 27.60 -5.36
CA VAL A 173 -15.70 28.05 -6.76
C VAL A 173 -14.69 29.13 -7.17
N VAL A 174 -14.35 30.05 -6.25
CA VAL A 174 -13.42 31.16 -6.52
C VAL A 174 -12.01 30.89 -5.98
N LEU A 175 -11.87 29.94 -5.05
CA LEU A 175 -10.59 29.62 -4.41
C LEU A 175 -9.51 29.24 -5.43
N GLN A 176 -9.86 28.48 -6.48
CA GLN A 176 -8.89 28.06 -7.48
C GLN A 176 -8.31 29.23 -8.29
N SER A 177 -9.12 30.21 -8.68
CA SER A 177 -8.65 31.38 -9.44
C SER A 177 -7.85 32.35 -8.57
N GLU A 178 -8.19 32.46 -7.28
CA GLU A 178 -7.40 33.18 -6.28
C GLU A 178 -6.01 32.56 -6.13
N LEU A 179 -5.93 31.24 -5.91
CA LEU A 179 -4.66 30.51 -5.81
C LEU A 179 -3.82 30.67 -7.07
N GLN A 180 -4.43 30.57 -8.25
CA GLN A 180 -3.72 30.76 -9.52
C GLN A 180 -3.09 32.14 -9.63
N THR A 181 -3.80 33.19 -9.20
CA THR A 181 -3.28 34.57 -9.22
C THR A 181 -2.12 34.74 -8.24
N GLU A 182 -2.27 34.25 -7.01
CA GLU A 182 -1.23 34.34 -5.97
C GLU A 182 0.04 33.55 -6.32
N ILE A 183 -0.12 32.35 -6.89
CA ILE A 183 0.98 31.48 -7.32
C ILE A 183 1.69 32.09 -8.54
N ARG A 184 0.95 32.62 -9.51
CA ARG A 184 1.52 33.34 -10.67
C ARG A 184 2.47 34.43 -10.21
N ILE A 185 2.02 35.32 -9.33
CA ILE A 185 2.83 36.43 -8.81
C ILE A 185 4.11 35.91 -8.14
N SER A 186 3.99 34.84 -7.34
CA SER A 186 5.11 34.26 -6.61
C SER A 186 6.15 33.63 -7.54
N ILE A 187 5.72 32.94 -8.60
CA ILE A 187 6.62 32.31 -9.58
C ILE A 187 7.25 33.35 -10.50
N GLU A 188 6.46 34.29 -11.03
CA GLU A 188 6.95 35.29 -11.99
C GLU A 188 7.97 36.25 -11.37
N SER A 189 7.87 36.52 -10.07
CA SER A 189 8.83 37.34 -9.33
C SER A 189 10.13 36.62 -8.96
N ASP A 190 10.19 35.28 -9.00
CA ASP A 190 11.38 34.49 -8.69
C ASP A 190 12.09 34.02 -9.98
N PHE A 191 13.17 34.73 -10.33
CA PHE A 191 13.97 34.42 -11.52
C PHE A 191 14.55 33.00 -11.50
N GLU A 192 15.06 32.57 -10.34
CA GLU A 192 15.68 31.25 -10.19
C GLU A 192 14.64 30.12 -10.26
N PHE A 193 13.41 30.36 -9.80
CA PHE A 193 12.31 29.42 -9.95
C PHE A 193 11.94 29.25 -11.42
N ARG A 194 11.71 30.36 -12.14
CA ARG A 194 11.43 30.32 -13.59
C ARG A 194 12.51 29.56 -14.36
N GLN A 195 13.78 29.83 -14.06
CA GLN A 195 14.89 29.12 -14.69
C GLN A 195 14.85 27.61 -14.41
N SER A 196 14.53 27.19 -13.17
CA SER A 196 14.43 25.77 -12.83
C SER A 196 13.26 25.05 -13.54
N ILE A 197 12.14 25.75 -13.78
CA ILE A 197 10.99 25.22 -14.52
C ILE A 197 11.39 24.96 -15.97
N GLU A 198 12.00 25.95 -16.63
CA GLU A 198 12.44 25.86 -18.03
C GLU A 198 13.46 24.73 -18.26
N GLN A 199 14.34 24.48 -17.29
CA GLN A 199 15.40 23.47 -17.39
C GLN A 199 14.89 22.03 -17.15
N THR A 200 13.88 21.83 -16.32
CA THR A 200 13.49 20.49 -15.85
C THR A 200 12.64 19.72 -16.86
N LYS A 201 12.04 20.39 -17.87
CA LYS A 201 11.33 19.72 -18.98
C LYS A 201 10.32 18.66 -18.48
N LEU A 202 9.46 19.05 -17.54
CA LEU A 202 8.42 18.16 -16.99
C LEU A 202 7.47 17.68 -18.09
N ASN A 203 7.04 16.42 -17.98
CA ASN A 203 5.98 15.84 -18.80
C ASN A 203 4.81 15.46 -17.89
N LEU A 204 3.60 15.88 -18.23
CA LEU A 204 2.40 15.34 -17.57
C LEU A 204 2.16 13.95 -18.13
N GLY A 205 2.34 12.92 -17.31
CA GLY A 205 2.13 11.53 -17.70
C GLY A 205 0.65 11.27 -17.98
N GLY A 206 0.30 11.08 -19.24
CA GLY A 206 -1.05 10.73 -19.69
C GLY A 206 -1.15 10.94 -21.20
N VAL A 207 -1.69 9.95 -21.92
CA VAL A 207 -1.78 9.80 -23.38
C VAL A 207 -0.64 8.97 -24.00
N GLU A 208 -1.02 7.79 -24.47
CA GLU A 208 -0.24 6.89 -25.31
C GLU A 208 0.44 7.61 -26.48
N ALA A 209 1.66 7.16 -26.79
CA ALA A 209 2.42 7.34 -28.02
C ALA A 209 1.82 8.32 -29.07
N GLY A 210 2.22 9.59 -29.04
CA GLY A 210 2.01 10.46 -30.21
C GLY A 210 1.97 11.97 -30.04
N GLY A 211 2.60 12.58 -29.02
CA GLY A 211 2.71 14.04 -28.96
C GLY A 211 3.35 14.55 -27.68
N ARG A 212 4.69 14.57 -27.61
CA ARG A 212 5.41 15.13 -26.44
C ARG A 212 5.43 16.65 -26.51
N GLY A 213 4.73 17.33 -25.60
CA GLY A 213 4.90 18.75 -25.31
C GLY A 213 5.38 18.94 -23.87
N PHE A 214 6.48 19.67 -23.67
CA PHE A 214 6.92 20.08 -22.34
C PHE A 214 5.92 21.07 -21.73
N ILE A 215 5.74 21.03 -20.41
CA ILE A 215 4.87 21.99 -19.72
C ILE A 215 5.48 23.40 -19.83
N ASP A 216 4.73 24.35 -20.40
CA ASP A 216 5.13 25.76 -20.41
C ASP A 216 4.88 26.44 -19.04
N LEU A 217 5.41 27.66 -18.85
CA LEU A 217 5.29 28.38 -17.57
C LEU A 217 3.82 28.60 -17.16
N THR A 218 2.92 28.87 -18.11
CA THR A 218 1.50 29.16 -17.81
C THR A 218 0.80 27.90 -17.31
N SER A 219 1.06 26.78 -17.98
CA SER A 219 0.55 25.46 -17.63
C SER A 219 1.12 25.05 -16.27
N PHE A 220 2.42 25.23 -16.02
CA PHE A 220 3.02 24.94 -14.72
C PHE A 220 2.34 25.70 -13.56
N ILE A 221 2.03 26.98 -13.75
CA ILE A 221 1.29 27.80 -12.77
C ILE A 221 -0.12 27.24 -12.52
N ILE A 222 -0.86 26.85 -13.57
CA ILE A 222 -2.20 26.27 -13.45
C ILE A 222 -2.16 24.97 -12.64
N HIS A 223 -1.24 24.06 -12.98
CA HIS A 223 -1.07 22.78 -12.29
C HIS A 223 -0.63 23.00 -10.83
N THR A 224 0.27 23.95 -10.57
CA THR A 224 0.68 24.35 -9.21
C THR A 224 -0.51 24.86 -8.38
N ALA A 225 -1.41 25.64 -8.97
CA ALA A 225 -2.63 26.10 -8.30
C ALA A 225 -3.63 24.97 -8.05
N SER A 226 -3.73 24.01 -8.99
CA SER A 226 -4.53 22.80 -8.84
C SER A 226 -4.05 21.96 -7.65
N ILE A 227 -2.72 21.76 -7.51
CA ILE A 227 -2.10 21.11 -6.34
C ILE A 227 -2.57 21.78 -5.04
N ALA A 228 -2.36 23.10 -4.90
CA ALA A 228 -2.74 23.83 -3.69
C ALA A 228 -4.25 23.70 -3.39
N TYR A 229 -5.09 23.77 -4.41
CA TYR A 229 -6.55 23.60 -4.27
C TYR A 229 -6.93 22.19 -3.80
N ARG A 230 -6.32 21.15 -4.35
CA ARG A 230 -6.58 19.75 -3.94
C ARG A 230 -6.14 19.49 -2.51
N ILE A 231 -4.98 20.02 -2.10
CA ILE A 231 -4.52 19.92 -0.71
C ILE A 231 -5.55 20.55 0.23
N ILE A 232 -5.98 21.79 -0.03
CA ILE A 232 -7.01 22.47 0.79
C ILE A 232 -8.33 21.68 0.78
N SER A 233 -8.72 21.13 -0.36
CA SER A 233 -9.93 20.30 -0.47
C SER A 233 -9.85 19.04 0.40
N ARG A 234 -8.70 18.37 0.43
CA ARG A 234 -8.44 17.21 1.31
C ARG A 234 -8.59 17.57 2.79
N PHE A 235 -8.07 18.73 3.21
CA PHE A 235 -8.27 19.22 4.58
C PHE A 235 -9.73 19.57 4.90
N ILE A 236 -10.47 20.18 3.97
CA ILE A 236 -11.90 20.43 4.15
C ILE A 236 -12.67 19.11 4.33
N GLU A 237 -12.29 18.10 3.53
CA GLU A 237 -12.93 16.77 3.54
C GLU A 237 -12.40 15.85 4.64
N LYS A 238 -11.37 16.28 5.39
CA LYS A 238 -10.67 15.51 6.41
C LYS A 238 -10.04 14.21 5.88
N ARG A 239 -9.65 14.23 4.60
CA ARG A 239 -8.96 13.15 3.86
C ARG A 239 -7.48 13.47 3.63
N ASP A 240 -6.94 14.40 4.40
CA ASP A 240 -5.52 14.71 4.42
C ASP A 240 -4.72 13.64 5.20
N HIS A 241 -3.44 13.57 4.86
CA HIS A 241 -2.41 12.74 5.45
C HIS A 241 -1.40 13.64 6.19
N ASP A 242 -1.90 14.55 7.03
CA ASP A 242 -1.12 15.65 7.62
C ASP A 242 -0.57 16.64 6.58
N LEU A 243 -0.07 17.80 7.01
CA LEU A 243 0.34 18.89 6.11
C LEU A 243 1.42 18.46 5.14
N TYR A 244 2.55 17.99 5.66
CA TYR A 244 3.72 17.73 4.84
C TYR A 244 3.53 16.55 3.87
N PRO A 245 3.05 15.37 4.30
CA PRO A 245 2.84 14.25 3.39
C PRO A 245 1.77 14.56 2.34
N THR A 246 0.65 15.21 2.70
CA THR A 246 -0.37 15.61 1.70
C THR A 246 0.22 16.54 0.63
N VAL A 247 1.07 17.49 1.01
CA VAL A 247 1.74 18.37 0.05
C VAL A 247 2.66 17.59 -0.88
N VAL A 248 3.46 16.67 -0.32
CA VAL A 248 4.37 15.82 -1.11
C VAL A 248 3.59 14.93 -2.07
N GLU A 249 2.51 14.29 -1.62
CA GLU A 249 1.64 13.43 -2.43
C GLU A 249 1.06 14.18 -3.64
N GLU A 250 0.49 15.36 -3.41
CA GLU A 250 -0.16 16.12 -4.48
C GLU A 250 0.86 16.66 -5.50
N ILE A 251 2.09 16.98 -5.07
CA ILE A 251 3.20 17.32 -5.99
C ILE A 251 3.63 16.10 -6.80
N LEU A 252 3.82 14.95 -6.13
CA LEU A 252 4.22 13.71 -6.80
C LEU A 252 3.19 13.26 -7.84
N ARG A 253 1.90 13.30 -7.49
CA ARG A 253 0.80 12.96 -8.42
C ARG A 253 0.75 13.86 -9.64
N GLU A 254 0.90 15.17 -9.46
CA GLU A 254 0.76 16.11 -10.58
C GLU A 254 1.95 16.07 -11.54
N PHE A 255 3.17 15.99 -11.02
CA PHE A 255 4.37 16.25 -11.82
C PHE A 255 5.33 15.05 -11.95
N TYR A 256 5.18 14.01 -11.13
CA TYR A 256 6.16 12.93 -11.03
C TYR A 256 5.55 11.53 -11.01
N ILE A 257 4.26 11.37 -11.33
CA ILE A 257 3.52 10.11 -11.13
C ILE A 257 4.18 8.90 -11.81
N ALA A 258 4.79 9.12 -12.98
CA ALA A 258 5.52 8.09 -13.69
C ALA A 258 6.81 7.69 -12.95
N GLU A 259 7.53 8.68 -12.41
CA GLU A 259 8.79 8.52 -11.69
C GLU A 259 8.60 7.90 -10.30
N VAL A 260 7.52 8.22 -9.58
CA VAL A 260 7.18 7.60 -8.27
C VAL A 260 6.64 6.17 -8.43
N GLY A 261 6.47 5.66 -9.65
CA GLY A 261 6.32 4.21 -9.87
C GLY A 261 4.87 3.70 -9.88
N ALA A 262 3.89 4.56 -10.14
CA ALA A 262 2.49 4.14 -10.28
C ALA A 262 2.31 3.06 -11.36
N TRP A 263 3.04 3.15 -12.48
CA TRP A 263 3.05 2.13 -13.53
C TRP A 263 3.61 0.78 -13.07
N VAL A 264 4.61 0.80 -12.19
CA VAL A 264 5.20 -0.42 -11.63
C VAL A 264 4.25 -1.04 -10.61
N TRP A 265 3.58 -0.22 -9.79
CA TRP A 265 2.49 -0.66 -8.92
C TRP A 265 1.35 -1.31 -9.71
N LYS A 266 0.88 -0.66 -10.78
CA LYS A 266 -0.12 -1.22 -11.70
C LYS A 266 0.36 -2.55 -12.30
N SER A 267 1.57 -2.58 -12.85
CA SER A 267 2.13 -3.78 -13.47
C SER A 267 2.26 -4.94 -12.48
N MET A 268 2.54 -4.67 -11.20
CA MET A 268 2.53 -5.67 -10.15
C MET A 268 1.13 -6.25 -9.94
N LYS A 269 0.09 -5.40 -9.87
CA LYS A 269 -1.31 -5.84 -9.77
C LYS A 269 -1.73 -6.69 -10.97
N ASP A 270 -1.36 -6.26 -12.19
CA ASP A 270 -1.63 -6.98 -13.43
C ASP A 270 -0.93 -8.35 -13.43
N LYS A 271 0.36 -8.39 -13.10
CA LYS A 271 1.14 -9.64 -12.94
C LYS A 271 0.45 -10.59 -11.96
N SER A 272 -0.05 -10.04 -10.85
CA SER A 272 -0.75 -10.81 -9.82
C SER A 272 -2.06 -11.44 -10.29
N ASP A 273 -2.82 -10.83 -11.20
CA ASP A 273 -4.03 -11.46 -11.78
C ASP A 273 -3.66 -12.43 -12.91
N GLU A 274 -2.75 -12.01 -13.80
CA GLU A 274 -2.31 -12.77 -14.97
C GLU A 274 -1.77 -14.16 -14.60
N MET A 275 -1.04 -14.28 -13.48
CA MET A 275 -0.39 -15.55 -13.10
C MET A 275 -1.37 -16.70 -12.87
N TRP A 276 -2.65 -16.43 -12.66
CA TRP A 276 -3.68 -17.44 -12.40
C TRP A 276 -4.53 -17.78 -13.63
N THR A 277 -4.36 -17.05 -14.73
CA THR A 277 -5.14 -17.24 -15.97
C THR A 277 -4.77 -18.54 -16.70
N SER A 278 -5.63 -18.99 -17.62
CA SER A 278 -5.48 -20.30 -18.29
C SER A 278 -4.12 -20.49 -18.99
N ASN A 279 -3.55 -21.69 -18.82
CA ASN A 279 -2.36 -22.16 -19.54
C ASN A 279 -2.70 -22.78 -20.92
N GLY A 280 -3.93 -22.66 -21.40
CA GLY A 280 -4.32 -23.15 -22.72
C GLY A 280 -3.41 -22.60 -23.82
N GLY A 281 -2.73 -23.49 -24.55
CA GLY A 281 -1.78 -23.11 -25.61
C GLY A 281 -0.38 -22.69 -25.13
N ARG A 282 -0.10 -22.69 -23.82
CA ARG A 282 1.21 -22.42 -23.23
C ARG A 282 1.89 -23.72 -22.83
N ILE A 283 3.19 -23.84 -23.09
CA ILE A 283 3.99 -25.04 -22.76
C ILE A 283 5.34 -24.66 -22.16
N GLY A 284 5.89 -25.55 -21.35
CA GLY A 284 7.22 -25.40 -20.75
C GLY A 284 7.33 -24.10 -19.95
N LEU A 285 8.43 -23.36 -20.16
CA LEU A 285 8.72 -22.17 -19.37
C LEU A 285 7.73 -21.01 -19.57
N ASN A 286 6.94 -21.02 -20.65
CA ASN A 286 5.98 -19.96 -20.96
C ASN A 286 4.62 -20.14 -20.27
N GLN A 287 4.47 -21.22 -19.50
CA GLN A 287 3.29 -21.42 -18.67
C GLN A 287 3.29 -20.44 -17.50
N TYR A 288 2.11 -19.96 -17.14
CA TYR A 288 1.88 -19.17 -15.95
C TYR A 288 1.99 -20.05 -14.70
N VAL A 289 2.85 -19.62 -13.78
CA VAL A 289 3.25 -20.39 -12.60
C VAL A 289 2.08 -20.60 -11.66
N GLY A 290 1.33 -19.52 -11.35
CA GLY A 290 0.18 -19.57 -10.45
C GLY A 290 -0.89 -20.53 -10.94
N ARG A 291 -1.23 -20.48 -12.23
CA ARG A 291 -2.22 -21.38 -12.84
C ARG A 291 -1.76 -22.84 -12.78
N TYR A 292 -0.50 -23.11 -13.13
CA TYR A 292 0.05 -24.46 -13.07
C TYR A 292 -0.04 -25.03 -11.64
N PHE A 293 0.34 -24.22 -10.65
CA PHE A 293 0.20 -24.56 -9.24
C PHE A 293 -1.26 -24.79 -8.83
N LEU A 294 -2.18 -23.88 -9.19
CA LEU A 294 -3.61 -24.00 -8.86
C LEU A 294 -4.22 -25.27 -9.45
N ASP A 295 -3.88 -25.64 -10.69
CA ASP A 295 -4.37 -26.87 -11.33
C ASP A 295 -3.87 -28.12 -10.59
N LYS A 296 -2.60 -28.14 -10.15
CA LYS A 296 -2.04 -29.23 -9.33
C LYS A 296 -2.68 -29.27 -7.94
N LEU A 297 -2.87 -28.12 -7.29
CA LEU A 297 -3.50 -28.00 -5.98
C LEU A 297 -4.96 -28.47 -6.02
N ALA A 298 -5.70 -28.07 -7.05
CA ALA A 298 -7.08 -28.51 -7.29
C ALA A 298 -7.16 -30.03 -7.49
N ALA A 299 -6.30 -30.61 -8.33
CA ALA A 299 -6.24 -32.05 -8.53
C ALA A 299 -5.88 -32.81 -7.23
N TYR A 300 -4.95 -32.26 -6.44
CA TYR A 300 -4.56 -32.84 -5.16
C TYR A 300 -5.71 -32.82 -4.14
N LYS A 301 -6.40 -31.68 -4.00
CA LYS A 301 -7.55 -31.49 -3.11
C LYS A 301 -8.74 -32.37 -3.52
N GLN A 302 -8.98 -32.57 -4.81
CA GLN A 302 -10.04 -33.45 -5.30
C GLN A 302 -9.78 -34.92 -4.94
N ARG A 303 -8.52 -35.37 -5.02
CA ARG A 303 -8.11 -36.72 -4.60
C ARG A 303 -8.06 -36.88 -3.08
N ASN A 304 -7.80 -35.79 -2.36
CA ASN A 304 -7.65 -35.76 -0.91
C ASN A 304 -8.57 -34.69 -0.29
N PRO A 305 -9.90 -34.90 -0.25
CA PRO A 305 -10.88 -33.88 0.15
C PRO A 305 -10.64 -33.28 1.54
N GLU A 306 -10.06 -34.06 2.46
CA GLU A 306 -9.72 -33.66 3.83
C GLU A 306 -8.49 -32.74 3.94
N THR A 307 -7.79 -32.42 2.84
CA THR A 307 -6.58 -31.59 2.91
C THR A 307 -6.91 -30.15 3.29
N GLU A 308 -6.43 -29.66 4.43
CA GLU A 308 -6.56 -28.27 4.84
C GLU A 308 -5.56 -27.40 4.06
N ILE A 309 -6.02 -26.28 3.51
CA ILE A 309 -5.19 -25.35 2.74
C ILE A 309 -5.38 -23.95 3.31
N SER A 310 -4.31 -23.38 3.86
CA SER A 310 -4.32 -22.03 4.45
C SER A 310 -3.54 -21.06 3.55
N LEU A 311 -4.03 -19.82 3.46
CA LEU A 311 -3.41 -18.75 2.68
C LEU A 311 -2.87 -17.69 3.62
N ILE A 312 -1.61 -17.29 3.43
CA ILE A 312 -0.97 -16.23 4.20
C ILE A 312 -0.41 -15.20 3.21
N GLY A 313 -0.73 -13.92 3.37
CA GLY A 313 -0.28 -12.87 2.46
C GLY A 313 0.22 -11.67 3.23
N HIS A 314 1.47 -11.26 2.99
CA HIS A 314 2.00 -9.98 3.47
C HIS A 314 1.86 -8.91 2.40
N SER A 315 1.50 -7.68 2.77
CA SER A 315 1.44 -6.54 1.86
C SER A 315 0.72 -6.84 0.54
N ALA A 316 1.39 -6.76 -0.62
CA ALA A 316 0.77 -7.07 -1.92
C ALA A 316 0.45 -8.56 -2.12
N GLY A 317 0.97 -9.45 -1.26
CA GLY A 317 0.52 -10.85 -1.18
C GLY A 317 -0.98 -10.98 -0.91
N ALA A 318 -1.61 -9.98 -0.28
CA ALA A 318 -3.06 -9.91 -0.15
C ALA A 318 -3.78 -9.78 -1.51
N ILE A 319 -3.20 -9.04 -2.47
CA ILE A 319 -3.75 -8.89 -3.83
C ILE A 319 -3.70 -10.23 -4.57
N ALA A 320 -2.59 -10.96 -4.43
CA ALA A 320 -2.46 -12.30 -5.00
C ALA A 320 -3.42 -13.31 -4.39
N ILE A 321 -3.71 -13.21 -3.09
CA ILE A 321 -4.75 -14.03 -2.45
C ILE A 321 -6.13 -13.69 -3.01
N CYS A 322 -6.49 -12.41 -3.15
CA CYS A 322 -7.75 -12.01 -3.78
C CYS A 322 -7.88 -12.59 -5.19
N ASN A 323 -6.82 -12.48 -6.00
CA ASN A 323 -6.79 -13.05 -7.35
C ASN A 323 -6.85 -14.60 -7.32
N LEU A 324 -6.15 -15.27 -6.41
CA LEU A 324 -6.24 -16.71 -6.26
C LEU A 324 -7.67 -17.15 -5.92
N ILE A 325 -8.36 -16.45 -5.01
CA ILE A 325 -9.75 -16.76 -4.64
C ILE A 325 -10.68 -16.55 -5.84
N LYS A 326 -10.54 -15.44 -6.58
CA LYS A 326 -11.24 -15.19 -7.84
C LYS A 326 -11.11 -16.39 -8.79
N HIS A 327 -9.89 -16.82 -9.08
CA HIS A 327 -9.64 -17.91 -10.04
C HIS A 327 -10.03 -19.30 -9.51
N THR A 328 -9.91 -19.52 -8.20
CA THR A 328 -10.41 -20.74 -7.54
C THR A 328 -11.93 -20.85 -7.67
N SER A 329 -12.66 -19.73 -7.66
CA SER A 329 -14.13 -19.73 -7.80
C SER A 329 -14.64 -20.24 -9.15
N PHE A 330 -13.77 -20.28 -10.17
CA PHE A 330 -14.09 -20.84 -11.49
C PHE A 330 -13.81 -22.35 -11.61
N LEU A 331 -13.29 -23.00 -10.57
CA LEU A 331 -13.09 -24.45 -10.59
C LEU A 331 -14.44 -25.19 -10.64
N PRO A 332 -14.53 -26.34 -11.32
CA PRO A 332 -15.80 -27.06 -11.51
C PRO A 332 -16.27 -27.83 -10.26
N PHE A 333 -15.63 -27.63 -9.11
CA PHE A 333 -15.99 -28.29 -7.85
C PHE A 333 -15.78 -27.33 -6.67
N LYS A 334 -16.45 -27.62 -5.55
CA LYS A 334 -16.33 -26.84 -4.32
C LYS A 334 -14.90 -26.92 -3.77
N PHE A 335 -14.25 -25.77 -3.68
CA PHE A 335 -12.94 -25.62 -3.07
C PHE A 335 -13.04 -24.62 -1.91
N THR A 336 -12.69 -25.07 -0.70
CA THR A 336 -12.72 -24.25 0.52
C THR A 336 -11.35 -24.26 1.17
N TYR A 337 -10.82 -23.07 1.44
CA TYR A 337 -9.61 -22.81 2.21
C TYR A 337 -9.90 -22.84 3.73
N GLU A 338 -8.91 -23.20 4.53
CA GLU A 338 -9.06 -23.30 5.98
C GLU A 338 -8.97 -21.91 6.64
N HIS A 339 -7.85 -21.23 6.43
CA HIS A 339 -7.56 -19.92 6.98
C HIS A 339 -7.08 -18.97 5.89
N ILE A 340 -7.49 -17.71 5.96
CA ILE A 340 -6.85 -16.60 5.26
C ILE A 340 -6.21 -15.70 6.33
N ILE A 341 -4.91 -15.48 6.27
CA ILE A 341 -4.19 -14.62 7.23
C ILE A 341 -3.47 -13.53 6.43
N LEU A 342 -3.87 -12.28 6.63
CA LEU A 342 -3.31 -11.12 5.95
C LEU A 342 -2.45 -10.31 6.92
N LEU A 343 -1.25 -9.94 6.47
CA LEU A 343 -0.26 -9.18 7.23
C LEU A 343 -0.02 -7.84 6.53
N ALA A 344 -0.43 -6.72 7.14
CA ALA A 344 -0.40 -5.37 6.57
C ALA A 344 -0.89 -5.31 5.11
N PRO A 345 -2.14 -5.76 4.81
CA PRO A 345 -2.58 -5.96 3.43
C PRO A 345 -2.62 -4.67 2.61
N ALA A 346 -1.89 -4.65 1.50
CA ALA A 346 -1.84 -3.51 0.57
C ALA A 346 -2.88 -3.60 -0.56
N CYS A 347 -3.97 -4.35 -0.35
CA CYS A 347 -5.06 -4.45 -1.33
C CYS A 347 -6.13 -3.39 -1.08
N ARG A 348 -6.80 -2.96 -2.16
CA ARG A 348 -7.97 -2.08 -2.04
C ARG A 348 -9.13 -2.80 -1.34
N THR A 349 -9.92 -2.04 -0.60
CA THR A 349 -11.09 -2.57 0.13
C THR A 349 -12.15 -3.12 -0.81
N ASP A 350 -12.36 -2.52 -1.98
CA ASP A 350 -13.32 -2.99 -2.98
C ASP A 350 -12.89 -4.32 -3.64
N VAL A 351 -11.59 -4.49 -3.91
CA VAL A 351 -11.04 -5.77 -4.38
C VAL A 351 -11.22 -6.85 -3.32
N PHE A 352 -10.99 -6.53 -2.05
CA PHE A 352 -11.21 -7.47 -0.95
C PHE A 352 -12.70 -7.80 -0.76
N GLU A 353 -13.59 -6.82 -0.82
CA GLU A 353 -15.03 -7.05 -0.71
C GLU A 353 -15.53 -7.93 -1.86
N ASN A 354 -15.13 -7.58 -3.08
CA ASN A 354 -15.48 -8.35 -4.27
C ASN A 354 -14.94 -9.77 -4.14
N GLU A 355 -13.64 -9.98 -3.95
CA GLU A 355 -13.05 -11.31 -4.08
C GLU A 355 -13.12 -12.17 -2.82
N ILE A 356 -13.26 -11.58 -1.63
CA ILE A 356 -13.31 -12.31 -0.35
C ILE A 356 -14.70 -12.25 0.27
N LEU A 357 -15.21 -11.05 0.58
CA LEU A 357 -16.46 -10.92 1.36
C LEU A 357 -17.67 -11.48 0.62
N ASN A 358 -17.75 -11.26 -0.69
CA ASN A 358 -18.83 -11.81 -1.53
C ASN A 358 -18.67 -13.32 -1.83
N ARG A 359 -17.66 -13.98 -1.27
CA ARG A 359 -17.39 -15.43 -1.43
C ARG A 359 -17.18 -16.15 -0.08
N PRO A 360 -18.09 -16.00 0.91
CA PRO A 360 -17.85 -16.47 2.28
C PRO A 360 -17.74 -17.99 2.43
N ASN A 361 -18.22 -18.76 1.44
CA ASN A 361 -18.14 -20.24 1.46
C ASN A 361 -16.78 -20.79 0.99
N MET A 362 -15.88 -19.93 0.51
CA MET A 362 -14.57 -20.32 -0.02
C MET A 362 -13.49 -20.39 1.06
N PHE A 363 -13.75 -19.93 2.28
CA PHE A 363 -12.82 -20.04 3.40
C PHE A 363 -13.59 -20.21 4.70
N LYS A 364 -12.96 -20.80 5.74
CA LYS A 364 -13.63 -20.98 7.04
C LYS A 364 -13.37 -19.81 8.00
N SER A 365 -12.20 -19.18 7.91
CA SER A 365 -11.84 -18.08 8.81
C SER A 365 -10.84 -17.12 8.17
N ILE A 366 -10.80 -15.91 8.71
CA ILE A 366 -9.89 -14.86 8.27
C ILE A 366 -9.33 -14.08 9.45
N ARG A 367 -8.06 -13.68 9.35
CA ARG A 367 -7.38 -12.76 10.25
C ARG A 367 -6.65 -11.70 9.44
N VAL A 368 -6.77 -10.45 9.85
CA VAL A 368 -5.98 -9.31 9.37
C VAL A 368 -5.14 -8.79 10.54
N PHE A 369 -3.83 -8.75 10.36
CA PHE A 369 -2.92 -7.99 11.21
C PHE A 369 -2.54 -6.72 10.46
N THR A 370 -2.66 -5.57 11.10
CA THR A 370 -2.20 -4.31 10.52
C THR A 370 -1.81 -3.31 11.61
N MET A 371 -1.31 -2.12 11.27
CA MET A 371 -0.96 -1.11 12.26
C MET A 371 -2.13 -0.18 12.57
N SER A 372 -2.16 0.37 13.78
CA SER A 372 -3.01 1.53 14.04
C SER A 372 -2.54 2.74 13.19
N ASP A 373 -3.44 3.66 12.89
CA ASP A 373 -3.16 4.89 12.13
C ASP A 373 -1.99 5.67 12.74
N LYS A 374 -1.91 5.70 14.08
CA LYS A 374 -0.81 6.34 14.82
C LYS A 374 0.57 5.77 14.47
N PHE A 375 0.67 4.47 14.21
CA PHE A 375 1.94 3.82 13.87
C PHE A 375 2.20 3.92 12.36
N GLU A 376 1.17 3.83 11.51
CA GLU A 376 1.29 4.12 10.07
C GLU A 376 1.83 5.54 9.81
N CYS A 377 1.33 6.54 10.55
CA CYS A 377 1.82 7.92 10.44
C CYS A 377 3.26 8.11 10.96
N LYS A 378 3.82 7.14 11.69
CA LYS A 378 5.19 7.18 12.23
C LYS A 378 6.17 6.32 11.44
N ASP A 379 5.68 5.48 10.53
CA ASP A 379 6.52 4.63 9.69
C ASP A 379 7.10 5.47 8.54
N LEU A 380 8.27 6.06 8.74
CA LEU A 380 8.91 6.95 7.77
C LEU A 380 9.44 6.13 6.57
N LEU A 381 8.67 6.05 5.47
CA LEU A 381 9.10 5.32 4.27
C LEU A 381 10.40 5.88 3.68
N VAL A 382 10.49 7.21 3.54
CA VAL A 382 11.70 7.92 3.14
C VAL A 382 11.88 9.10 4.10
N PRO A 383 12.72 8.97 5.14
CA PRO A 383 12.97 10.06 6.09
C PRO A 383 13.32 11.37 5.37
N TYR A 384 12.95 12.50 5.99
CA TYR A 384 13.06 13.86 5.44
C TYR A 384 12.16 14.19 4.24
N PHE A 385 11.52 13.20 3.60
CA PHE A 385 10.76 13.43 2.37
C PHE A 385 9.34 12.86 2.37
N TYR A 386 9.19 11.56 2.60
CA TYR A 386 7.88 10.92 2.69
C TYR A 386 7.76 10.21 4.04
N THR A 387 7.05 10.86 4.95
CA THR A 387 7.11 10.59 6.39
C THR A 387 5.93 9.80 6.93
N HIS A 388 5.25 9.08 6.04
CA HIS A 388 4.25 8.09 6.39
C HIS A 388 4.55 6.76 5.71
N SER A 389 3.81 5.73 6.10
CA SER A 389 4.06 4.37 5.66
C SER A 389 3.92 4.18 4.15
N LEU A 390 4.36 3.01 3.69
CA LEU A 390 4.13 2.60 2.31
C LEU A 390 2.64 2.57 1.93
N LEU A 391 1.74 2.22 2.87
CA LEU A 391 0.30 2.18 2.58
C LEU A 391 -0.28 3.57 2.35
N TYR A 392 0.22 4.58 3.07
CA TYR A 392 -0.10 5.98 2.80
C TYR A 392 0.33 6.39 1.38
N LEU A 393 1.53 6.00 0.94
CA LEU A 393 2.00 6.31 -0.42
C LEU A 393 1.13 5.60 -1.48
N ILE A 394 0.79 4.33 -1.24
CA ILE A 394 -0.08 3.57 -2.15
C ILE A 394 -1.45 4.24 -2.25
N SER A 395 -2.07 4.54 -1.12
CA SER A 395 -3.39 5.16 -1.03
C SER A 395 -3.41 6.57 -1.63
N GLY A 396 -2.43 7.39 -1.27
CA GLY A 396 -2.37 8.80 -1.61
C GLY A 396 -1.81 9.10 -3.00
N VAL A 397 -1.05 8.20 -3.62
CA VAL A 397 -0.31 8.46 -4.88
C VAL A 397 -0.42 7.35 -5.91
N LEU A 398 -0.20 6.07 -5.54
CA LEU A 398 0.05 5.02 -6.53
C LEU A 398 -1.22 4.36 -7.09
N GLU A 399 -2.28 4.30 -6.30
CA GLU A 399 -3.56 3.78 -6.77
C GLU A 399 -4.18 4.64 -7.87
N GLU A 400 -4.93 3.99 -8.76
CA GLU A 400 -5.59 4.62 -9.92
C GLU A 400 -4.63 5.47 -10.77
N GLU A 401 -3.36 5.06 -10.84
CA GLU A 401 -2.33 5.74 -11.63
C GLU A 401 -2.20 7.24 -11.32
N GLY A 402 -2.57 7.65 -10.10
CA GLY A 402 -2.57 9.05 -9.64
C GLY A 402 -3.82 9.85 -10.03
N ASP A 403 -4.81 9.27 -10.72
CA ASP A 403 -6.04 9.97 -11.11
C ASP A 403 -6.90 10.38 -9.90
N ALA A 404 -6.89 9.56 -8.84
CA ALA A 404 -7.52 9.86 -7.55
C ALA A 404 -6.50 9.86 -6.40
N TYR A 405 -6.93 10.32 -5.23
CA TYR A 405 -6.18 10.24 -3.98
C TYR A 405 -6.96 9.47 -2.92
N ASP A 406 -6.23 9.03 -1.91
CA ASP A 406 -6.75 8.41 -0.69
C ASP A 406 -7.63 7.20 -1.03
N ALA A 407 -7.14 6.36 -1.95
CA ALA A 407 -7.77 5.10 -2.29
C ALA A 407 -7.86 4.21 -1.04
N TYR A 408 -9.01 3.58 -0.83
CA TYR A 408 -9.24 2.81 0.40
C TYR A 408 -8.47 1.50 0.39
N ILE A 409 -7.46 1.39 1.25
CA ILE A 409 -6.61 0.21 1.43
C ILE A 409 -6.97 -0.54 2.71
N LEU A 410 -7.15 -1.87 2.61
CA LEU A 410 -7.55 -2.75 3.72
C LEU A 410 -6.59 -2.69 4.93
N GLY A 411 -5.30 -2.48 4.69
CA GLY A 411 -4.30 -2.41 5.75
C GLY A 411 -4.37 -1.12 6.58
N MET A 412 -5.11 -0.11 6.17
CA MET A 412 -5.12 1.16 6.92
C MET A 412 -6.30 1.20 7.90
N GLU A 413 -6.02 1.43 9.19
CA GLU A 413 -7.05 1.51 10.24
C GLU A 413 -8.17 2.49 9.88
N ARG A 414 -7.80 3.67 9.34
CA ARG A 414 -8.75 4.71 8.91
C ARG A 414 -9.78 4.26 7.88
N HIS A 415 -9.47 3.23 7.08
CA HIS A 415 -10.38 2.67 6.09
C HIS A 415 -11.22 1.51 6.62
N CYS A 416 -10.94 1.03 7.84
CA CYS A 416 -11.60 -0.13 8.43
C CYS A 416 -12.46 0.23 9.65
N ASN A 417 -12.09 1.24 10.43
CA ASN A 417 -12.71 1.58 11.71
C ASN A 417 -14.05 2.35 11.61
N PHE A 418 -14.47 2.69 10.38
CA PHE A 418 -15.74 3.37 10.09
C PHE A 418 -15.94 4.67 10.88
N CYS A 419 -14.88 5.46 11.00
CA CYS A 419 -14.91 6.80 11.59
C CYS A 419 -14.95 7.89 10.50
N LEU A 420 -15.48 9.08 10.81
CA LEU A 420 -15.45 10.24 9.90
C LEU A 420 -14.01 10.54 9.42
N PRO A 421 -13.79 10.85 8.13
CA PRO A 421 -14.78 10.94 7.04
C PRO A 421 -15.09 9.61 6.33
N TYR A 422 -14.50 8.50 6.76
CA TYR A 422 -14.58 7.18 6.14
C TYR A 422 -15.77 6.33 6.57
N ASN A 423 -16.70 6.87 7.36
CA ASN A 423 -17.98 6.25 7.72
C ASN A 423 -19.00 6.35 6.57
N ILE A 424 -18.60 5.91 5.38
CA ILE A 424 -19.35 6.01 4.13
C ILE A 424 -19.94 4.65 3.73
N PRO A 425 -21.05 4.60 2.97
CA PRO A 425 -21.73 3.34 2.64
C PRO A 425 -20.81 2.27 2.03
N THR A 426 -19.83 2.67 1.21
CA THR A 426 -18.88 1.76 0.55
C THR A 426 -17.92 1.04 1.50
N LEU A 427 -17.82 1.46 2.77
CA LEU A 427 -16.97 0.82 3.78
C LEU A 427 -17.77 0.15 4.91
N SER A 428 -19.10 0.25 4.89
CA SER A 428 -19.96 -0.28 5.97
C SER A 428 -19.86 -1.81 6.06
N ASN A 429 -20.02 -2.50 4.92
CA ASN A 429 -19.95 -3.97 4.87
C ASN A 429 -18.59 -4.49 5.35
N LEU A 430 -17.51 -3.84 4.94
CA LEU A 430 -16.16 -4.19 5.37
C LEU A 430 -16.02 -4.04 6.89
N HIS A 431 -16.45 -2.90 7.43
CA HIS A 431 -16.39 -2.64 8.86
C HIS A 431 -17.21 -3.66 9.67
N GLU A 432 -18.48 -3.84 9.32
CA GLU A 432 -19.38 -4.80 9.97
C GLU A 432 -18.79 -6.20 9.97
N TYR A 433 -18.16 -6.59 8.86
CA TYR A 433 -17.47 -7.87 8.78
C TYR A 433 -16.22 -7.92 9.66
N LEU A 434 -15.28 -6.97 9.55
CA LEU A 434 -14.01 -7.05 10.29
C LEU A 434 -14.19 -6.92 11.81
N PHE A 435 -15.23 -6.20 12.24
CA PHE A 435 -15.52 -5.90 13.64
C PHE A 435 -16.71 -6.71 14.19
N GLU A 436 -17.14 -7.77 13.50
CA GLU A 436 -18.15 -8.70 14.04
C GLU A 436 -17.71 -9.23 15.42
N GLU A 437 -18.60 -9.08 16.39
CA GLU A 437 -18.32 -9.40 17.79
C GLU A 437 -17.84 -10.85 17.95
N GLU A 438 -16.85 -11.07 18.82
CA GLU A 438 -16.23 -12.37 19.12
C GLU A 438 -15.46 -13.04 17.96
N LYS A 439 -15.63 -12.58 16.70
CA LYS A 439 -14.89 -13.15 15.56
C LYS A 439 -13.44 -12.75 15.54
N ASN A 440 -13.12 -11.59 16.13
CA ASN A 440 -11.77 -11.05 16.18
C ASN A 440 -11.14 -11.11 14.78
N ARG A 441 -11.65 -10.45 13.74
CA ARG A 441 -11.06 -10.63 12.39
C ARG A 441 -9.88 -9.70 12.12
N ILE A 442 -9.72 -8.64 12.90
CA ILE A 442 -8.64 -7.66 12.76
C ILE A 442 -7.85 -7.51 14.06
N SER A 443 -6.55 -7.24 13.96
CA SER A 443 -5.66 -6.90 15.06
C SER A 443 -4.77 -5.72 14.68
N PHE A 444 -4.82 -4.67 15.48
CA PHE A 444 -4.01 -3.45 15.28
C PHE A 444 -2.77 -3.51 16.16
N SER A 445 -1.60 -3.52 15.53
CA SER A 445 -0.30 -3.42 16.19
C SER A 445 -0.01 -1.97 16.60
N VAL A 446 0.60 -1.68 17.75
CA VAL A 446 1.12 -2.60 18.78
C VAL A 446 0.00 -3.01 19.76
N THR A 447 -0.18 -4.32 19.96
CA THR A 447 -1.24 -4.85 20.82
C THR A 447 -0.88 -4.79 22.31
N LEU A 448 -1.89 -4.66 23.17
CA LEU A 448 -1.77 -4.86 24.61
C LEU A 448 -1.59 -6.35 24.95
N ASP A 449 -0.97 -6.65 26.09
CA ASP A 449 -0.81 -8.04 26.58
C ASP A 449 -2.15 -8.75 26.88
N SER A 450 -3.24 -7.99 27.01
CA SER A 450 -4.58 -8.50 27.31
C SER A 450 -5.37 -8.97 26.07
N VAL A 451 -4.86 -8.77 24.85
CA VAL A 451 -5.58 -9.24 23.66
C VAL A 451 -5.64 -10.78 23.64
N PRO A 452 -6.68 -11.39 23.04
CA PRO A 452 -6.76 -12.84 22.91
C PRO A 452 -5.52 -13.47 22.25
N LYS A 453 -5.23 -14.74 22.59
CA LYS A 453 -4.22 -15.54 21.88
C LYS A 453 -4.51 -15.53 20.37
N GLY A 454 -3.45 -15.48 19.57
CA GLY A 454 -3.57 -15.36 18.11
C GLY A 454 -3.82 -13.94 17.61
N MET A 455 -3.79 -12.92 18.49
CA MET A 455 -3.92 -11.51 18.08
C MET A 455 -2.67 -10.68 18.35
N HIS A 456 -1.72 -11.15 19.16
CA HIS A 456 -0.56 -10.36 19.54
C HIS A 456 0.30 -9.97 18.33
N SER A 457 0.68 -8.69 18.29
CA SER A 457 1.67 -8.15 17.37
C SER A 457 2.36 -6.95 17.99
N THR A 458 3.66 -6.82 17.69
CA THR A 458 4.47 -5.66 18.11
C THR A 458 5.14 -4.97 16.93
N ALA A 459 4.72 -5.29 15.71
CA ALA A 459 5.19 -4.66 14.48
C ALA A 459 4.90 -3.15 14.53
N GLN A 460 5.91 -2.33 14.25
CA GLN A 460 5.75 -0.86 14.23
C GLN A 460 6.00 -0.26 12.85
N LYS A 461 6.43 -1.10 11.90
CA LYS A 461 6.56 -0.73 10.50
C LYS A 461 5.82 -1.73 9.61
N HIS A 462 5.43 -1.27 8.43
CA HIS A 462 4.75 -2.06 7.42
C HIS A 462 5.50 -3.35 7.06
N GLY A 463 6.82 -3.26 6.95
CA GLY A 463 7.70 -4.38 6.59
C GLY A 463 7.95 -5.38 7.73
N ASP A 464 7.58 -5.09 8.97
CA ASP A 464 7.97 -5.93 10.11
C ASP A 464 7.11 -7.19 10.26
N PHE A 465 5.92 -7.26 9.68
CA PHE A 465 4.91 -8.25 10.09
C PHE A 465 5.28 -9.71 9.82
N ASP A 466 6.06 -9.99 8.76
CA ASP A 466 6.54 -11.35 8.42
C ASP A 466 7.86 -11.72 9.12
N GLU A 467 8.41 -10.82 9.94
CA GLU A 467 9.59 -11.03 10.80
C GLU A 467 9.29 -10.83 12.30
N ASN A 468 8.18 -10.17 12.64
CA ASN A 468 7.79 -9.84 14.00
C ASN A 468 7.40 -11.11 14.76
N LEU A 469 8.23 -11.52 15.73
CA LEU A 469 8.03 -12.77 16.46
C LEU A 469 6.64 -12.90 17.12
N PRO A 470 6.08 -11.87 17.81
CA PRO A 470 4.70 -11.95 18.31
C PRO A 470 3.66 -12.20 17.21
N THR A 471 3.76 -11.54 16.05
CA THR A 471 2.90 -11.81 14.89
C THR A 471 3.02 -13.25 14.41
N LEU A 472 4.26 -13.77 14.27
CA LEU A 472 4.52 -15.13 13.80
C LEU A 472 4.01 -16.18 14.79
N ARG A 473 4.13 -15.95 16.10
CA ARG A 473 3.54 -16.81 17.13
C ARG A 473 2.02 -16.79 17.10
N SER A 474 1.42 -15.62 16.88
CA SER A 474 -0.03 -15.50 16.68
C SER A 474 -0.50 -16.26 15.43
N LEU A 475 0.24 -16.16 14.33
CA LEU A 475 -0.01 -16.92 13.10
C LEU A 475 0.04 -18.43 13.35
N GLN A 476 1.05 -18.94 14.06
CA GLN A 476 1.13 -20.36 14.41
C GLN A 476 -0.07 -20.83 15.23
N PHE A 477 -0.47 -20.03 16.23
CA PHE A 477 -1.66 -20.33 17.03
C PHE A 477 -2.93 -20.40 16.18
N LEU A 478 -3.09 -19.50 15.20
CA LEU A 478 -4.26 -19.50 14.32
C LEU A 478 -4.30 -20.74 13.40
N LEU A 479 -3.14 -21.20 12.93
CA LEU A 479 -3.02 -22.40 12.10
C LEU A 479 -3.20 -23.69 12.91
N ASN A 480 -2.72 -23.73 14.16
CA ASN A 480 -2.88 -24.88 15.03
C ASN A 480 -3.13 -24.47 16.49
N PRO A 481 -4.40 -24.25 16.88
CA PRO A 481 -4.73 -23.78 18.23
C PRO A 481 -4.46 -24.80 19.34
N LEU A 482 -4.27 -26.07 19.00
CA LEU A 482 -4.22 -27.19 19.95
C LEU A 482 -2.83 -27.47 20.55
N GLU A 483 -1.77 -26.87 20.01
CA GLU A 483 -0.38 -27.19 20.39
C GLU A 483 0.37 -26.08 21.16
N ASN A 484 -0.26 -24.95 21.50
CA ASN A 484 0.41 -23.79 22.16
C ASN A 484 -0.28 -23.18 23.40
#